data_AF-A0A1F2WNA2-F1
#
_entry.id   AF-A0A1F2WNA2-F1
#
_cell.length_a   1.000
_cell.length_b   1.000
_cell.length_c   1.000
_cell.angle_alpha   90.00
_cell.angle_beta   90.00
_cell.angle_gamma   90.00
#
_symmetry.space_group_name_H-M   'P 1'
#
loop_
_entity.id
_entity.type
_entity.pdbx_description
1 polymer ?
#
loop_
_entity_poly.entity_id
_entity_poly.type
_entity_poly.pdbx_seq_one_letter_code
_entity_poly.pdbx_strand_id
1 'polypeptide(L)'
;MRFHEALDDILSSRIKVRILRLFSRTKGSYSGREVARLIDYSHNPTIQALKELEVQGLLRKRSVGASNEYTLNEDHLLVGGMLLDAFDVERNALLEIVKIFERQIGKDFERAIIFGSVAKGEERLDSDVDVLIIIRDGADFKAAEGKVSEATNLAMAASGNPVSPVLVAKNEYEKKKNAKNKKGMWRDIFDRHDTITYTKEDIRAYGR
;
A
#
# COMPACT_ATOMS: atom_id res chain seq x y z
N MET A 1 6.33 27.63 -6.63
CA MET A 1 4.91 27.22 -6.48
C MET A 1 4.00 28.44 -6.47
N ARG A 2 2.72 28.25 -6.81
CA ARG A 2 1.67 29.16 -6.33
C ARG A 2 1.52 28.95 -4.82
N PHE A 3 1.29 30.01 -4.05
CA PHE A 3 1.13 29.94 -2.59
C PHE A 3 -0.33 29.82 -2.14
N HIS A 4 -1.27 30.04 -3.06
CA HIS A 4 -2.70 29.80 -2.86
C HIS A 4 -3.09 28.54 -3.62
N GLU A 5 -3.84 27.63 -2.98
CA GLU A 5 -4.41 26.42 -3.59
C GLU A 5 -3.39 25.53 -4.32
N ALA A 6 -2.13 25.52 -3.85
CA ALA A 6 -1.04 24.79 -4.51
C ALA A 6 -1.32 23.29 -4.67
N LEU A 7 -2.04 22.71 -3.71
CA LEU A 7 -2.41 21.29 -3.72
C LEU A 7 -3.41 20.96 -4.83
N ASP A 8 -4.26 21.89 -5.26
CA ASP A 8 -5.21 21.66 -6.35
C ASP A 8 -4.45 21.40 -7.65
N ASP A 9 -3.39 22.16 -7.92
CA ASP A 9 -2.55 21.98 -9.10
C ASP A 9 -1.76 20.65 -9.07
N ILE A 10 -1.42 20.16 -7.88
CA ILE A 10 -0.59 18.97 -7.66
C ILE A 10 -1.45 17.70 -7.67
N LEU A 11 -2.49 17.66 -6.84
CA LEU A 11 -3.29 16.47 -6.55
C LEU A 11 -4.39 16.20 -7.60
N SER A 12 -4.82 17.23 -8.36
CA SER A 12 -5.79 17.04 -9.45
C SER A 12 -5.26 16.21 -10.62
N SER A 13 -3.93 16.02 -10.72
CA SER A 13 -3.30 15.30 -11.82
C SER A 13 -2.74 13.95 -11.37
N ARG A 14 -3.37 12.86 -11.84
CA ARG A 14 -2.89 11.49 -11.58
C ARG A 14 -1.43 11.29 -12.01
N ILE A 15 -1.00 11.90 -13.11
CA ILE A 15 0.39 11.80 -13.60
C ILE A 15 1.34 12.44 -12.60
N LYS A 16 1.05 13.66 -12.11
CA LYS A 16 1.89 14.34 -11.12
C LYS A 16 2.00 13.54 -9.83
N VAL A 17 0.87 13.02 -9.33
CA VAL A 17 0.85 12.19 -8.12
C VAL A 17 1.68 10.91 -8.31
N ARG A 18 1.58 10.23 -9.47
CA ARG A 18 2.42 9.05 -9.77
C ARG A 18 3.91 9.39 -9.84
N ILE A 19 4.28 10.53 -10.44
CA ILE A 19 5.67 11.01 -10.48
C ILE A 19 6.19 11.23 -9.06
N LEU A 20 5.47 11.99 -8.24
CA LEU A 20 5.89 12.28 -6.87
C LEU A 20 5.98 11.01 -6.02
N ARG A 21 5.03 10.07 -6.17
CA ARG A 21 5.06 8.75 -5.54
C ARG A 21 6.29 7.95 -5.97
N LEU A 22 6.63 7.92 -7.27
CA LEU A 22 7.84 7.24 -7.76
C LEU A 22 9.09 7.79 -7.07
N PHE A 23 9.25 9.11 -7.07
CA PHE A 23 10.41 9.78 -6.50
C PHE A 23 10.51 9.63 -4.98
N SER A 24 9.37 9.66 -4.26
CA SER A 24 9.33 9.41 -2.81
C SER A 24 9.88 8.03 -2.45
N ARG A 25 9.63 7.01 -3.29
CA ARG A 25 10.04 5.63 -3.04
C ARG A 25 11.51 5.38 -3.34
N THR A 26 12.04 5.94 -4.43
CA THR A 26 13.35 5.53 -4.93
C THR A 26 14.47 6.50 -4.57
N LYS A 27 14.14 7.76 -4.21
CA LYS A 27 15.10 8.85 -3.99
C LYS A 27 16.14 8.99 -5.11
N GLY A 28 15.79 8.53 -6.31
CA GLY A 28 16.68 8.43 -7.46
C GLY A 28 16.63 9.64 -8.39
N SER A 29 17.51 9.62 -9.40
CA SER A 29 17.52 10.56 -10.53
C SER A 29 17.05 9.83 -11.78
N TYR A 30 16.10 10.41 -12.52
CA TYR A 30 15.55 9.78 -13.73
C TYR A 30 15.38 10.78 -14.87
N SER A 31 15.65 10.32 -16.09
CA SER A 31 15.26 11.03 -17.29
C SER A 31 13.74 11.00 -17.48
N GLY A 32 13.21 11.97 -18.25
CA GLY A 32 11.77 12.00 -18.55
C GLY A 32 11.24 10.76 -19.27
N ARG A 33 12.09 10.04 -20.03
CA ARG A 33 11.72 8.76 -20.65
C ARG A 33 11.63 7.63 -19.63
N GLU A 34 12.57 7.58 -18.69
CA GLU A 34 12.54 6.59 -17.61
C GLU A 34 11.35 6.81 -16.68
N VAL A 35 11.05 8.06 -16.32
CA VAL A 35 9.85 8.39 -15.56
C VAL A 35 8.62 7.86 -16.28
N ALA A 36 8.42 8.20 -17.56
CA ALA A 36 7.25 7.78 -18.34
C ALA A 36 7.08 6.25 -18.34
N ARG A 37 8.17 5.50 -18.49
CA ARG A 37 8.17 4.04 -18.41
C ARG A 37 7.83 3.52 -17.01
N LEU A 38 8.42 4.11 -15.96
CA LEU A 38 8.24 3.68 -14.58
C LEU A 38 6.85 3.98 -14.03
N ILE A 39 6.23 5.07 -14.49
CA ILE A 39 4.84 5.40 -14.15
C ILE A 39 3.85 4.88 -15.16
N ASP A 40 4.24 4.08 -16.16
CA ASP A 40 3.35 3.55 -17.21
C ASP A 40 2.43 4.62 -17.84
N TYR A 41 3.04 5.69 -18.35
CA TYR A 41 2.35 6.76 -19.08
C TYR A 41 3.10 7.10 -20.37
N SER A 42 2.39 7.74 -21.31
CA SER A 42 3.02 8.24 -22.53
C SER A 42 4.00 9.38 -22.25
N HIS A 43 4.98 9.53 -23.14
CA HIS A 43 6.10 10.45 -22.93
C HIS A 43 5.68 11.92 -22.85
N ASN A 44 4.82 12.40 -23.76
CA ASN A 44 4.49 13.82 -23.86
C ASN A 44 3.75 14.36 -22.62
N PRO A 45 2.66 13.72 -22.12
CA PRO A 45 2.02 14.14 -20.88
C PRO A 45 2.96 14.07 -19.67
N THR A 46 3.85 13.07 -19.64
CA THR A 46 4.85 12.93 -18.57
C THR A 46 5.82 14.12 -18.56
N ILE A 47 6.34 14.53 -19.71
CA ILE A 47 7.24 15.68 -19.82
C ILE A 47 6.54 16.98 -19.39
N GLN A 48 5.27 17.15 -19.77
CA GLN A 48 4.50 18.31 -19.35
C GLN A 48 4.30 18.35 -17.83
N ALA A 49 3.93 17.22 -17.22
CA ALA A 49 3.79 17.10 -15.77
C ALA A 49 5.12 17.32 -15.03
N LEU A 50 6.24 16.79 -15.54
CA LEU A 50 7.58 17.02 -14.99
C LEU A 50 7.96 18.50 -15.02
N LYS A 51 7.68 19.19 -16.12
CA LYS A 51 7.93 20.64 -16.25
C LYS A 51 7.09 21.43 -15.26
N GLU A 52 5.82 21.10 -15.08
CA GLU A 52 4.95 21.78 -14.12
C GLU A 52 5.42 21.58 -12.67
N LEU A 53 5.79 20.35 -12.30
CA LEU A 53 6.33 20.05 -10.98
C LEU A 53 7.67 20.74 -10.73
N GLU A 54 8.51 20.88 -11.76
CA GLU A 54 9.78 21.63 -11.70
C GLU A 54 9.55 23.14 -11.54
N VAL A 55 8.66 23.75 -12.34
CA VAL A 55 8.27 25.16 -12.20
C VAL A 55 7.68 25.45 -10.82
N GLN A 56 6.92 24.51 -10.25
CA GLN A 56 6.42 24.65 -8.89
C GLN A 56 7.50 24.44 -7.83
N GLY A 57 8.64 23.83 -8.16
CA GLY A 57 9.77 23.61 -7.26
C GLY A 57 9.75 22.28 -6.51
N LEU A 58 8.79 21.38 -6.83
CA LEU A 58 8.69 20.05 -6.21
C LEU A 58 9.77 19.10 -6.75
N LEU A 59 10.20 19.31 -8.00
CA LEU A 59 11.30 18.59 -8.61
C LEU A 59 12.45 19.54 -8.93
N ARG A 60 13.67 19.05 -8.83
CA ARG A 60 14.87 19.69 -9.36
C ARG A 60 15.20 19.06 -10.71
N LYS A 61 15.71 19.86 -11.65
CA LYS A 61 16.12 19.41 -12.98
C LYS A 61 17.60 19.68 -13.19
N ARG A 62 18.32 18.69 -13.72
CA ARG A 62 19.74 18.80 -14.07
C ARG A 62 19.99 18.28 -15.49
N SER A 63 20.76 19.01 -16.27
CA SER A 63 21.20 18.55 -17.59
C SER A 63 22.37 17.57 -17.44
N VAL A 64 22.22 16.38 -18.02
CA VAL A 64 23.24 15.32 -18.05
C VAL A 64 23.44 14.93 -19.52
N GLY A 65 24.55 15.41 -20.10
CA GLY A 65 24.80 15.32 -21.53
C GLY A 65 23.69 15.99 -22.35
N ALA A 66 23.11 15.25 -23.29
CA ALA A 66 21.97 15.70 -24.10
C ALA A 66 20.59 15.46 -23.46
N SER A 67 20.56 15.00 -22.20
CA SER A 67 19.32 14.63 -21.50
C SER A 67 19.09 15.49 -20.26
N ASN A 68 17.85 15.50 -19.77
CA ASN A 68 17.51 16.12 -18.50
C ASN A 68 17.08 15.03 -17.52
N GLU A 69 17.69 15.05 -16.35
CA GLU A 69 17.29 14.24 -15.21
C GLU A 69 16.51 15.08 -14.21
N TYR A 70 15.58 14.43 -13.53
CA TYR A 70 14.76 15.01 -12.48
C TYR A 70 15.03 14.28 -11.16
N THR A 71 15.04 15.03 -10.06
CA THR A 71 15.10 14.52 -8.69
C THR A 71 14.04 15.19 -7.83
N LEU A 72 13.67 14.56 -6.72
CA LEU A 72 12.76 15.18 -5.75
C LEU A 72 13.46 16.33 -5.02
N ASN A 73 12.75 17.43 -4.82
CA ASN A 73 13.21 18.50 -3.93
C ASN A 73 12.74 18.22 -2.49
N GLU A 74 13.48 17.41 -1.73
CA GLU A 74 13.12 17.07 -0.34
C GLU A 74 13.08 18.32 0.58
N ASP A 75 13.84 19.39 0.25
CA ASP A 75 13.83 20.66 0.98
C ASP A 75 12.55 21.50 0.76
N HIS A 76 11.70 21.11 -0.20
CA HIS A 76 10.48 21.85 -0.49
C HIS A 76 9.45 21.67 0.62
N LEU A 77 8.87 22.78 1.11
CA LEU A 77 7.93 22.80 2.25
C LEU A 77 6.82 21.74 2.14
N LEU A 78 6.16 21.62 0.99
CA LEU A 78 5.10 20.62 0.79
C LEU A 78 5.64 19.18 0.67
N VAL A 79 6.85 19.00 0.12
CA VAL A 79 7.43 17.67 -0.09
C VAL A 79 7.81 17.08 1.26
N GLY A 80 8.69 17.74 1.99
CA GLY A 80 9.15 17.29 3.29
C GLY A 80 8.12 17.46 4.41
N GLY A 81 7.19 18.41 4.29
CA GLY A 81 6.22 18.71 5.34
C GLY A 81 4.92 17.91 5.28
N MET A 82 4.58 17.26 4.15
CA MET A 82 3.36 16.44 4.08
C MET A 82 3.35 15.34 3.02
N LEU A 83 3.92 15.56 1.82
CA LEU A 83 3.73 14.63 0.71
C LEU A 83 4.46 13.31 0.92
N LEU A 84 5.68 13.35 1.47
CA LEU A 84 6.43 12.13 1.79
C LEU A 84 5.65 11.28 2.81
N ASP A 85 5.21 11.90 3.91
CA ASP A 85 4.43 11.22 4.94
C ASP A 85 3.11 10.66 4.38
N ALA A 86 2.42 11.40 3.52
CA ALA A 86 1.18 10.94 2.89
C ALA A 86 1.41 9.69 2.02
N PHE A 87 2.49 9.67 1.22
CA PHE A 87 2.84 8.48 0.42
C PHE A 87 3.29 7.31 1.27
N ASP A 88 3.92 7.55 2.42
CA ASP A 88 4.29 6.50 3.35
C ASP A 88 3.08 5.93 4.09
N VAL A 89 2.11 6.77 4.47
CA VAL A 89 0.81 6.31 4.99
C VAL A 89 0.07 5.48 3.93
N GLU A 90 -0.01 5.96 2.69
CA GLU A 90 -0.66 5.26 1.57
C GLU A 90 -0.05 3.86 1.36
N ARG A 91 1.29 3.77 1.34
CA ARG A 91 2.01 2.50 1.16
C ARG A 91 1.76 1.51 2.29
N ASN A 92 1.50 2.01 3.50
CA ASN A 92 1.36 1.22 4.71
C ASN A 92 -0.08 1.03 5.17
N ALA A 93 -1.07 1.54 4.44
CA ALA A 93 -2.48 1.46 4.80
C ALA A 93 -2.93 0.01 5.09
N LEU A 94 -2.53 -0.95 4.27
CA LEU A 94 -2.83 -2.37 4.47
C LEU A 94 -2.19 -2.95 5.73
N LEU A 95 -0.98 -2.52 6.05
CA LEU A 95 -0.31 -2.93 7.27
C LEU A 95 -0.99 -2.35 8.51
N GLU A 96 -1.44 -1.08 8.45
CA GLU A 96 -2.20 -0.47 9.54
C GLU A 96 -3.54 -1.20 9.79
N ILE A 97 -4.22 -1.65 8.73
CA ILE A 97 -5.38 -2.55 8.85
C ILE A 97 -4.99 -3.83 9.60
N VAL A 98 -3.90 -4.50 9.21
CA VAL A 98 -3.46 -5.74 9.88
C VAL A 98 -3.03 -5.50 11.33
N LYS A 99 -2.41 -4.36 11.65
CA LYS A 99 -2.04 -3.96 13.02
C LYS A 99 -3.27 -3.84 13.93
N ILE A 100 -4.44 -3.51 13.40
CA ILE A 100 -5.68 -3.50 14.19
C ILE A 100 -6.05 -4.92 14.60
N PHE A 101 -6.02 -5.88 13.66
CA PHE A 101 -6.27 -7.30 13.97
C PHE A 101 -5.25 -7.88 14.95
N GLU A 102 -3.95 -7.60 14.73
CA GLU A 102 -2.89 -8.08 15.61
C GLU A 102 -3.08 -7.58 17.05
N ARG A 103 -3.41 -6.29 17.24
CA ARG A 103 -3.63 -5.70 18.56
C ARG A 103 -4.85 -6.29 19.27
N GLN A 104 -5.97 -6.46 18.55
CA GLN A 104 -7.21 -6.98 19.13
C GLN A 104 -7.10 -8.46 19.49
N ILE A 105 -6.46 -9.26 18.63
CA ILE A 105 -6.30 -10.70 18.84
C ILE A 105 -5.19 -10.95 19.87
N GLY A 106 -4.09 -10.22 19.78
CA GLY A 106 -2.98 -10.21 20.71
C GLY A 106 -2.09 -11.46 20.59
N LYS A 107 -1.83 -12.13 21.72
CA LYS A 107 -0.91 -13.27 21.77
C LYS A 107 -1.32 -14.43 20.85
N ASP A 108 -2.60 -14.57 20.55
CA ASP A 108 -3.14 -15.64 19.73
C ASP A 108 -3.00 -15.39 18.23
N PHE A 109 -2.75 -14.15 17.80
CA PHE A 109 -2.49 -13.81 16.40
C PHE A 109 -1.22 -14.50 15.91
N GLU A 110 -1.19 -15.00 14.69
CA GLU A 110 0.03 -15.58 14.11
C GLU A 110 0.44 -14.85 12.83
N ARG A 111 -0.51 -14.63 11.93
CA ARG A 111 -0.30 -14.04 10.62
C ARG A 111 -1.61 -13.51 10.04
N ALA A 112 -1.52 -12.48 9.22
CA ALA A 112 -2.57 -12.09 8.29
C ALA A 112 -2.09 -12.27 6.85
N ILE A 113 -3.00 -12.64 5.95
CA ILE A 113 -2.76 -12.72 4.51
C ILE A 113 -3.86 -11.93 3.82
N ILE A 114 -3.50 -10.83 3.18
CA ILE A 114 -4.41 -10.09 2.30
C ILE A 114 -4.39 -10.77 0.93
N PHE A 115 -5.58 -10.98 0.37
CA PHE A 115 -5.76 -11.62 -0.93
C PHE A 115 -6.83 -10.87 -1.73
N GLY A 116 -7.23 -11.41 -2.88
CA GLY A 116 -8.27 -10.80 -3.71
C GLY A 116 -7.79 -9.57 -4.47
N SER A 117 -8.72 -8.70 -4.86
CA SER A 117 -8.44 -7.59 -5.80
C SER A 117 -7.37 -6.62 -5.29
N VAL A 118 -7.37 -6.32 -3.99
CA VAL A 118 -6.42 -5.40 -3.34
C VAL A 118 -4.99 -5.94 -3.37
N ALA A 119 -4.80 -7.24 -3.12
CA ALA A 119 -3.47 -7.84 -3.19
C ALA A 119 -2.89 -7.86 -4.62
N LYS A 120 -3.78 -7.90 -5.62
CA LYS A 120 -3.41 -7.90 -7.05
C LYS A 120 -3.23 -6.51 -7.65
N GLY A 121 -3.63 -5.45 -6.95
CA GLY A 121 -3.67 -4.09 -7.50
C GLY A 121 -4.77 -3.88 -8.54
N GLU A 122 -5.83 -4.71 -8.50
CA GLU A 122 -6.98 -4.70 -9.41
C GLU A 122 -8.25 -4.19 -8.72
N GLU A 123 -8.11 -3.58 -7.54
CA GLU A 123 -9.23 -3.07 -6.76
C GLU A 123 -9.98 -1.93 -7.46
N ARG A 124 -11.30 -1.91 -7.24
CA ARG A 124 -12.18 -0.80 -7.62
C ARG A 124 -12.44 0.08 -6.40
N LEU A 125 -13.06 1.24 -6.61
CA LEU A 125 -13.41 2.16 -5.53
C LEU A 125 -14.35 1.54 -4.48
N ASP A 126 -15.13 0.54 -4.87
CA ASP A 126 -16.08 -0.20 -4.03
C ASP A 126 -15.55 -1.56 -3.57
N SER A 127 -14.28 -1.88 -3.85
CA SER A 127 -13.67 -3.14 -3.40
C SER A 127 -13.53 -3.18 -1.87
N ASP A 128 -13.71 -4.37 -1.32
CA ASP A 128 -13.40 -4.72 0.06
C ASP A 128 -11.96 -5.23 0.21
N VAL A 129 -11.47 -5.22 1.45
CA VAL A 129 -10.17 -5.79 1.81
C VAL A 129 -10.38 -7.21 2.33
N ASP A 130 -10.12 -8.20 1.48
CA ASP A 130 -10.14 -9.61 1.86
C ASP A 130 -8.90 -9.97 2.70
N VAL A 131 -9.11 -10.47 3.92
CA VAL A 131 -8.01 -10.81 4.83
C VAL A 131 -8.22 -12.16 5.50
N LEU A 132 -7.28 -13.09 5.32
CA LEU A 132 -7.21 -14.32 6.09
C LEU A 132 -6.43 -14.04 7.38
N ILE A 133 -7.06 -14.28 8.51
CA ILE A 133 -6.46 -14.18 9.84
C ILE A 133 -6.16 -15.59 10.34
N ILE A 134 -4.89 -15.84 10.66
CA ILE A 134 -4.42 -17.10 11.20
C ILE A 134 -4.08 -16.91 12.67
N ILE A 135 -4.67 -17.74 13.52
CA ILE A 135 -4.38 -17.81 14.95
C ILE A 135 -3.64 -19.10 15.32
N ARG A 136 -2.86 -19.04 16.40
CA ARG A 136 -2.13 -20.21 16.91
C ARG A 136 -3.09 -21.33 17.30
N ASP A 137 -2.62 -22.57 17.19
CA ASP A 137 -3.36 -23.73 17.65
C ASP A 137 -3.60 -23.67 19.17
N GLY A 138 -4.76 -24.16 19.61
CA GLY A 138 -5.16 -24.17 21.02
C GLY A 138 -5.68 -22.84 21.56
N ALA A 139 -5.76 -21.79 20.74
CA ALA A 139 -6.50 -20.58 21.08
C ALA A 139 -8.02 -20.85 21.14
N ASP A 140 -8.74 -20.08 21.96
CA ASP A 140 -10.20 -20.11 21.99
C ASP A 140 -10.75 -19.47 20.71
N PHE A 141 -11.27 -20.30 19.80
CA PHE A 141 -11.76 -19.86 18.50
C PHE A 141 -12.95 -18.91 18.62
N LYS A 142 -13.88 -19.14 19.57
CA LYS A 142 -15.05 -18.27 19.75
C LYS A 142 -14.65 -16.91 20.30
N ALA A 143 -13.71 -16.89 21.25
CA ALA A 143 -13.16 -15.63 21.76
C ALA A 143 -12.41 -14.88 20.65
N ALA A 144 -11.70 -15.58 19.77
CA ALA A 144 -11.02 -14.99 18.62
C ALA A 144 -12.00 -14.44 17.57
N GLU A 145 -13.13 -15.12 17.29
CA GLU A 145 -14.19 -14.60 16.42
C GLU A 145 -14.73 -13.25 16.91
N GLY A 146 -15.00 -13.12 18.21
CA GLY A 146 -15.45 -11.86 18.81
C GLY A 146 -14.45 -10.72 18.61
N LYS A 147 -13.15 -11.00 18.85
CA LYS A 147 -12.06 -10.03 18.64
C LYS A 147 -11.86 -9.66 17.17
N VAL A 148 -12.02 -10.62 16.25
CA VAL A 148 -11.97 -10.37 14.81
C VAL A 148 -13.12 -9.47 14.38
N SER A 149 -14.33 -9.69 14.91
CA SER A 149 -15.48 -8.82 14.63
C SER A 149 -15.24 -7.38 15.10
N GLU A 150 -14.72 -7.20 16.32
CA GLU A 150 -14.35 -5.87 16.82
C GLU A 150 -13.25 -5.22 15.97
N ALA A 151 -12.19 -5.97 15.63
CA ALA A 151 -11.12 -5.50 14.76
C ALA A 151 -11.62 -5.08 13.38
N THR A 152 -12.63 -5.77 12.84
CA THR A 152 -13.24 -5.46 11.54
C THR A 152 -13.92 -4.10 11.56
N ASN A 153 -14.68 -3.81 12.62
CA ASN A 153 -15.34 -2.51 12.79
C ASN A 153 -14.31 -1.38 12.90
N LEU A 154 -13.24 -1.60 13.67
CA LEU A 154 -12.15 -0.63 13.80
C LEU A 154 -11.40 -0.43 12.49
N ALA A 155 -11.12 -1.50 11.75
CA ALA A 155 -10.44 -1.43 10.47
C ALA A 155 -11.30 -0.69 9.43
N MET A 156 -12.60 -0.98 9.36
CA MET A 156 -13.54 -0.27 8.49
C MET A 156 -13.64 1.22 8.85
N ALA A 157 -13.68 1.56 10.14
CA ALA A 157 -13.68 2.95 10.57
C ALA A 157 -12.38 3.68 10.22
N ALA A 158 -11.24 2.99 10.27
CA ALA A 158 -9.93 3.56 9.98
C ALA A 158 -9.66 3.71 8.47
N SER A 159 -10.10 2.75 7.65
CA SER A 159 -9.85 2.75 6.21
C SER A 159 -10.95 3.43 5.40
N GLY A 160 -12.19 3.44 5.91
CA GLY A 160 -13.38 3.84 5.14
C GLY A 160 -13.86 2.76 4.16
N ASN A 161 -13.19 1.61 4.08
CA ASN A 161 -13.53 0.50 3.19
C ASN A 161 -14.04 -0.71 4.00
N PRO A 162 -14.99 -1.50 3.46
CA PRO A 162 -15.33 -2.79 4.04
C PRO A 162 -14.10 -3.70 4.14
N VAL A 163 -14.02 -4.46 5.23
CA VAL A 163 -12.96 -5.45 5.46
C VAL A 163 -13.63 -6.80 5.69
N SER A 164 -13.20 -7.80 4.93
CA SER A 164 -13.81 -9.13 4.88
C SER A 164 -12.85 -10.16 5.49
N PRO A 165 -12.87 -10.38 6.82
CA PRO A 165 -11.97 -11.32 7.46
C PRO A 165 -12.44 -12.76 7.33
N VAL A 166 -11.48 -13.68 7.20
CA VAL A 166 -11.67 -15.12 7.36
C VAL A 166 -10.74 -15.60 8.46
N LEU A 167 -11.30 -16.11 9.56
CA LEU A 167 -10.52 -16.62 10.70
C LEU A 167 -10.28 -18.13 10.56
N VAL A 168 -9.03 -18.56 10.73
CA VAL A 168 -8.66 -19.98 10.77
C VAL A 168 -7.58 -20.26 11.83
N ALA A 169 -7.58 -21.49 12.37
CA ALA A 169 -6.46 -21.97 13.15
C ALA A 169 -5.28 -22.38 12.25
N LYS A 170 -4.05 -22.30 12.77
CA LYS A 170 -2.82 -22.67 12.06
C LYS A 170 -2.89 -24.08 11.47
N ASN A 171 -3.37 -25.06 12.24
CA ASN A 171 -3.49 -26.44 11.77
C ASN A 171 -4.46 -26.58 10.60
N GLU A 172 -5.54 -25.81 10.54
CA GLU A 172 -6.50 -25.81 9.45
C GLU A 172 -5.88 -25.19 8.22
N TYR A 173 -5.21 -24.05 8.38
CA TYR A 173 -4.46 -23.40 7.30
C TYR A 173 -3.46 -24.37 6.65
N GLU A 174 -2.65 -25.07 7.43
CA GLU A 174 -1.67 -26.04 6.90
C GLU A 174 -2.34 -27.25 6.23
N LYS A 175 -3.50 -27.71 6.73
CA LYS A 175 -4.29 -28.75 6.04
C LYS A 175 -4.78 -28.28 4.66
N LYS A 176 -5.30 -27.05 4.57
CA LYS A 176 -5.78 -26.47 3.30
C LYS A 176 -4.65 -26.26 2.30
N LYS A 177 -3.49 -25.82 2.78
CA LYS A 177 -2.27 -25.62 1.98
C LYS A 177 -1.77 -26.92 1.34
N ASN A 178 -1.79 -28.01 2.12
CA ASN A 178 -1.34 -29.33 1.67
C ASN A 178 -2.40 -30.12 0.88
N ALA A 179 -3.62 -29.60 0.74
CA ALA A 179 -4.66 -30.24 -0.05
C ALA A 179 -4.29 -30.26 -1.55
N LYS A 180 -4.51 -31.41 -2.19
CA LYS A 180 -4.24 -31.63 -3.63
C LYS A 180 -5.11 -30.74 -4.53
N ASN A 181 -6.38 -30.52 -4.16
CA ASN A 181 -7.32 -29.69 -4.90
C ASN A 181 -7.74 -28.48 -4.07
N LYS A 182 -7.12 -27.33 -4.35
CA LYS A 182 -7.48 -26.05 -3.73
C LYS A 182 -8.70 -25.46 -4.44
N LYS A 183 -9.73 -25.06 -3.69
CA LYS A 183 -10.99 -24.53 -4.22
C LYS A 183 -11.36 -23.21 -3.52
N GLY A 184 -12.08 -22.34 -4.24
CA GLY A 184 -12.54 -21.05 -3.72
C GLY A 184 -11.36 -20.15 -3.32
N MET A 185 -11.52 -19.38 -2.24
CA MET A 185 -10.51 -18.43 -1.74
C MET A 185 -9.13 -19.07 -1.54
N TRP A 186 -9.06 -20.36 -1.20
CA TRP A 186 -7.80 -21.04 -0.93
C TRP A 186 -6.91 -21.14 -2.16
N ARG A 187 -7.48 -21.13 -3.37
CA ARG A 187 -6.66 -21.08 -4.59
C ARG A 187 -5.89 -19.77 -4.66
N ASP A 188 -6.57 -18.67 -4.40
CA ASP A 188 -6.00 -17.33 -4.51
C ASP A 188 -5.01 -17.06 -3.37
N ILE A 189 -5.34 -17.49 -2.14
CA ILE A 189 -4.45 -17.38 -0.96
C ILE A 189 -3.12 -18.13 -1.15
N PHE A 190 -3.14 -19.25 -1.89
CA PHE A 190 -1.94 -20.06 -2.12
C PHE A 190 -1.22 -19.75 -3.43
N ASP A 191 -1.73 -18.81 -4.23
CA ASP A 191 -0.95 -18.21 -5.31
C ASP A 191 -0.09 -17.07 -4.73
N ARG A 192 1.23 -17.25 -4.78
CA ARG A 192 2.17 -16.31 -4.17
C ARG A 192 2.21 -14.95 -4.86
N HIS A 193 1.71 -14.84 -6.09
CA HIS A 193 1.68 -13.57 -6.82
C HIS A 193 0.45 -12.71 -6.44
N ASP A 194 -0.53 -13.31 -5.76
CA ASP A 194 -1.84 -12.73 -5.51
C ASP A 194 -2.09 -12.44 -4.02
N THR A 195 -1.04 -12.43 -3.20
CA THR A 195 -1.16 -12.25 -1.76
C THR A 195 -0.10 -11.35 -1.16
N ILE A 196 -0.49 -10.65 -0.09
CA ILE A 196 0.41 -9.88 0.77
C ILE A 196 0.34 -10.49 2.17
N THR A 197 1.47 -11.00 2.65
CA THR A 197 1.56 -11.68 3.95
C THR A 197 2.20 -10.79 5.00
N TYR A 198 1.59 -10.72 6.18
CA TYR A 198 2.10 -10.01 7.33
C TYR A 198 2.20 -10.95 8.54
N THR A 199 3.42 -11.16 9.03
CA THR A 199 3.71 -11.89 10.26
C THR A 199 3.83 -10.95 11.45
N LYS A 200 3.84 -11.50 12.68
CA LYS A 200 4.18 -10.71 13.88
C LYS A 200 5.51 -9.98 13.79
N GLU A 201 6.48 -10.56 13.10
CA GLU A 201 7.81 -9.97 12.92
C GLU A 201 7.74 -8.78 11.97
N ASP A 202 7.05 -8.93 10.83
CA ASP A 202 6.84 -7.84 9.86
C ASP A 202 6.14 -6.64 10.51
N ILE A 203 5.12 -6.90 11.32
CA ILE A 203 4.35 -5.85 12.03
C ILE A 203 5.22 -5.11 13.05
N ARG A 204 6.06 -5.83 13.79
CA ARG A 204 6.96 -5.25 14.81
C ARG A 204 8.14 -4.50 14.22
N ALA A 205 8.61 -4.91 13.04
CA ALA A 205 9.65 -4.19 12.32
C ALA A 205 9.16 -2.80 11.86
N TYR A 206 7.86 -2.63 11.64
CA TYR A 206 7.24 -1.44 11.07
C TYR A 206 6.81 -0.36 12.08
N GLY A 207 7.63 -0.14 13.10
CA GLY A 207 7.39 0.84 14.16
C GLY A 207 8.68 1.42 14.75
N ARG A 208 9.78 1.34 13.98
CA ARG A 208 11.07 1.97 14.28
C ARG A 208 11.51 2.83 13.12
#